data_AF-A0A2U1NCF2-F1
#
_entry.id   AF-A0A2U1NCF2-F1
#
_cell.length_a   1.000
_cell.length_b   1.000
_cell.length_c   1.000
_cell.angle_alpha   90.00
_cell.angle_beta   90.00
_cell.angle_gamma   90.00
#
_symmetry.space_group_name_H-M   'P 1'
#
loop_
_entity.id
_entity.type
_entity.pdbx_description
1 polymer ?
#
loop_
_entity_poly.entity_id
_entity_poly.type
_entity_poly.pdbx_seq_one_letter_code
_entity_poly.pdbx_strand_id
1 'polypeptide(L)'
;MNARGRVLHPKWKTNNNHVDCRVFAMIHMESYVGETVKNWDVGLCQESDKHVSLLRRMRFKIATKILLHELNLHSQKMYDLAFKFQEIDEQTRIWIIVNAIKNRAYRDPEKVVRKEDVLKPDK
;
A
#
# COMPACT_ATOMS: atom_id res chain seq x y z
N MET A 1 -14.91 6.95 -33.66
CA MET A 1 -13.83 5.97 -33.38
C MET A 1 -14.27 5.12 -32.19
N ASN A 2 -14.54 3.83 -32.38
CA ASN A 2 -14.82 2.91 -31.27
C ASN A 2 -13.48 2.49 -30.63
N ALA A 3 -12.99 3.29 -29.69
CA ALA A 3 -11.85 2.88 -28.87
C ALA A 3 -12.34 1.83 -27.87
N ARG A 4 -12.35 0.55 -28.27
CA ARG A 4 -12.41 -0.55 -27.31
C ARG A 4 -11.17 -0.43 -26.43
N GLY A 5 -11.35 0.00 -25.19
CA GLY A 5 -10.25 0.12 -24.23
C GLY A 5 -9.53 -1.22 -24.13
N ARG A 6 -8.22 -1.23 -24.39
CA ARG A 6 -7.41 -2.43 -24.18
C ARG A 6 -7.22 -2.64 -22.69
N VAL A 7 -7.86 -3.66 -22.14
CA VAL A 7 -7.60 -4.11 -20.77
C VAL A 7 -6.20 -4.73 -20.73
N LEU A 8 -5.33 -4.20 -19.86
CA LEU A 8 -3.99 -4.75 -19.69
C LEU A 8 -4.08 -6.05 -18.89
N HIS A 9 -3.29 -7.05 -19.27
CA HIS A 9 -3.20 -8.35 -18.60
C HIS A 9 -1.80 -8.60 -18.01
N PRO A 10 -1.46 -7.90 -16.92
CA PRO A 10 -0.19 -8.06 -16.22
C PRO A 10 -0.18 -9.34 -15.38
N LYS A 11 1.03 -9.87 -15.12
CA LYS A 11 1.24 -11.14 -14.39
C LYS A 11 0.78 -11.10 -12.92
N TRP A 12 0.80 -9.92 -12.32
CA TRP A 12 0.44 -9.66 -10.92
C TRP A 12 -1.01 -9.22 -10.73
N LYS A 13 -1.86 -9.33 -11.77
CA LYS A 13 -3.29 -8.96 -11.66
C LYS A 13 -3.96 -9.71 -10.49
N THR A 14 -4.88 -9.04 -9.81
CA THR A 14 -5.64 -9.59 -8.67
C THR A 14 -7.13 -9.32 -8.86
N ASN A 15 -7.96 -10.23 -8.34
CA ASN A 15 -9.41 -10.05 -8.28
C ASN A 15 -9.84 -9.19 -7.06
N ASN A 16 -8.93 -8.97 -6.09
CA ASN A 16 -9.16 -8.18 -4.89
C ASN A 16 -8.62 -6.74 -5.02
N ASN A 17 -8.75 -6.14 -6.21
CA ASN A 17 -8.16 -4.83 -6.48
C ASN A 17 -8.69 -3.70 -5.57
N HIS A 18 -9.89 -3.85 -4.99
CA HIS A 18 -10.55 -2.81 -4.21
C HIS A 18 -9.81 -2.46 -2.92
N VAL A 19 -8.95 -3.36 -2.43
CA VAL A 19 -8.14 -3.17 -1.21
C VAL A 19 -6.84 -2.40 -1.51
N ASP A 20 -6.20 -2.69 -2.64
CA ASP A 20 -4.83 -2.23 -2.95
C ASP A 20 -4.71 -1.40 -4.23
N CYS A 21 -5.83 -0.97 -4.84
CA CYS A 21 -5.83 -0.26 -6.11
C CYS A 21 -4.87 0.95 -6.13
N ARG A 22 -4.78 1.69 -5.02
CA ARG A 22 -3.86 2.84 -4.88
C ARG A 22 -2.40 2.41 -4.81
N VAL A 23 -2.11 1.30 -4.14
CA VAL A 23 -0.76 0.73 -4.06
C VAL A 23 -0.30 0.33 -5.45
N PHE A 24 -1.15 -0.39 -6.20
CA PHE A 24 -0.88 -0.71 -7.61
C PHE A 24 -0.67 0.54 -8.46
N ALA A 25 -1.54 1.55 -8.34
CA ALA A 25 -1.38 2.80 -9.09
C ALA A 25 -0.04 3.50 -8.81
N MET A 26 0.37 3.57 -7.55
CA MET A 26 1.67 4.17 -7.18
C MET A 26 2.85 3.35 -7.69
N ILE A 27 2.80 2.02 -7.56
CA ILE A 27 3.82 1.12 -8.12
C ILE A 27 3.90 1.28 -9.64
N HIS A 28 2.76 1.39 -10.32
CA HIS A 28 2.73 1.61 -11.77
C HIS A 28 3.41 2.92 -12.14
N MET A 29 3.03 4.04 -11.51
CA MET A 29 3.63 5.33 -11.78
C MET A 29 5.13 5.36 -11.46
N GLU A 30 5.59 4.66 -10.42
CA GLU A 30 7.01 4.58 -10.04
C GLU A 30 7.83 3.72 -11.01
N SER A 31 7.27 2.62 -11.52
CA SER A 31 8.02 1.62 -12.31
C SER A 31 7.83 1.71 -13.82
N TYR A 32 6.90 2.55 -14.31
CA TYR A 32 6.62 2.61 -15.73
C TYR A 32 7.71 3.36 -16.49
N VAL A 33 8.45 2.61 -17.32
CA VAL A 33 9.55 3.13 -18.16
C VAL A 33 9.27 3.00 -19.66
N GLY A 34 7.99 2.88 -20.05
CA GLY A 34 7.59 2.71 -21.46
C GLY A 34 7.62 1.26 -21.97
N GLU A 35 7.87 0.29 -21.10
CA GLU A 35 7.88 -1.13 -21.47
C GLU A 35 6.49 -1.69 -21.80
N THR A 36 6.46 -2.78 -22.57
CA THR A 36 5.23 -3.54 -22.83
C THR A 36 4.77 -4.28 -21.57
N VAL A 37 3.45 -4.47 -21.41
CA VAL A 37 2.85 -5.17 -20.25
C VAL A 37 3.46 -6.56 -19.98
N LYS A 38 3.92 -7.25 -21.02
CA LYS A 38 4.52 -8.59 -20.90
C LYS A 38 5.86 -8.56 -20.16
N ASN A 39 6.64 -7.49 -20.39
CA ASN A 39 8.00 -7.32 -19.88
C ASN A 39 8.03 -6.45 -18.61
N TRP A 40 6.98 -5.65 -18.39
CA TRP A 40 6.89 -4.75 -17.26
C TRP A 40 6.91 -5.52 -15.92
N ASP A 41 8.08 -5.57 -15.30
CA ASP A 41 8.29 -6.15 -14.00
C ASP A 41 8.26 -5.07 -12.92
N VAL A 42 7.35 -5.24 -11.97
CA VAL A 42 7.18 -4.33 -10.83
C VAL A 42 7.57 -5.00 -9.50
N GLY A 43 8.21 -6.18 -9.57
CA GLY A 43 8.63 -6.96 -8.42
C GLY A 43 7.48 -7.64 -7.67
N LEU A 44 6.31 -7.78 -8.31
CA LEU A 44 5.15 -8.48 -7.76
C LEU A 44 4.95 -9.83 -8.46
N CYS A 45 4.69 -10.86 -7.66
CA CYS A 45 4.34 -12.18 -8.16
C CYS A 45 2.83 -12.31 -8.43
N GLN A 46 2.44 -13.41 -9.04
CA GLN A 46 1.02 -13.78 -9.17
C GLN A 46 0.36 -13.89 -7.79
N GLU A 47 -0.95 -13.64 -7.76
CA GLU A 47 -1.82 -13.71 -6.59
C GLU A 47 -1.58 -15.00 -5.78
N SER A 48 -1.11 -14.81 -4.55
CA SER A 48 -0.67 -15.83 -3.58
C SER A 48 -0.41 -15.17 -2.23
N ASP A 49 -0.18 -15.95 -1.16
CA ASP A 49 0.21 -15.40 0.16
C ASP A 49 1.52 -14.60 0.12
N LYS A 50 2.42 -15.01 -0.79
CA LYS A 50 3.63 -14.24 -1.10
C LYS A 50 3.30 -12.88 -1.69
N HIS A 51 2.31 -12.80 -2.59
CA HIS A 51 1.85 -11.54 -3.15
C HIS A 51 1.28 -10.61 -2.07
N VAL A 52 0.46 -11.13 -1.16
CA VAL A 52 -0.08 -10.36 -0.02
C VAL A 52 1.05 -9.80 0.84
N SER A 53 2.06 -10.61 1.13
CA SER A 53 3.24 -10.18 1.89
C SER A 53 4.06 -9.11 1.16
N LEU A 54 4.22 -9.23 -0.16
CA LEU A 54 4.87 -8.21 -0.99
C LEU A 54 4.07 -6.90 -1.00
N LEU A 55 2.75 -6.95 -1.16
CA LEU A 55 1.88 -5.78 -1.10
C LEU A 55 1.97 -5.09 0.27
N ARG A 56 2.01 -5.85 1.37
CA ARG A 56 2.23 -5.30 2.71
C ARG A 56 3.56 -4.56 2.81
N ARG A 57 4.65 -5.12 2.26
CA ARG A 57 5.96 -4.44 2.18
C ARG A 57 5.91 -3.18 1.32
N MET A 58 5.21 -3.20 0.18
CA MET A 58 5.05 -2.03 -0.68
C MET A 58 4.27 -0.92 0.02
N ARG A 59 3.19 -1.25 0.75
CA ARG A 59 2.46 -0.28 1.58
C ARG A 59 3.39 0.42 2.58
N PHE A 60 4.23 -0.33 3.28
CA PHE A 60 5.21 0.25 4.19
C PHE A 60 6.22 1.14 3.46
N LYS A 61 6.81 0.67 2.35
CA LYS A 61 7.78 1.45 1.56
C LYS A 61 7.18 2.78 1.09
N ILE A 62 5.96 2.75 0.55
CA ILE A 62 5.27 3.94 0.07
C ILE A 62 4.92 4.88 1.22
N ALA A 63 4.37 4.35 2.32
CA ALA A 63 4.05 5.16 3.50
C ALA A 63 5.29 5.84 4.08
N THR A 64 6.41 5.11 4.20
CA THR A 64 7.68 5.69 4.64
C THR A 64 8.17 6.78 3.69
N LYS A 65 8.10 6.56 2.37
CA LYS A 65 8.45 7.59 1.38
C LYS A 65 7.60 8.85 1.56
N ILE A 66 6.28 8.72 1.72
CA ILE A 66 5.37 9.86 1.92
C ILE A 66 5.69 10.58 3.23
N LEU A 67 5.86 9.83 4.33
CA LEU A 67 6.12 10.41 5.64
C LEU A 67 7.45 11.18 5.69
N LEU A 68 8.47 10.71 4.97
CA LEU A 68 9.80 11.29 4.99
C LEU A 68 10.11 12.20 3.79
N HIS A 69 9.16 12.38 2.87
CA HIS A 69 9.38 13.21 1.68
C HIS A 69 9.60 14.68 2.06
N GLU A 70 10.47 15.39 1.34
CA GLU A 70 10.75 16.82 1.59
C GLU A 70 9.51 17.72 1.49
N LEU A 71 8.58 17.38 0.59
CA LEU A 71 7.30 18.07 0.44
C LEU A 71 6.31 17.83 1.59
N ASN A 72 6.53 16.81 2.43
CA ASN A 72 5.70 16.64 3.62
C ASN A 72 6.14 17.68 4.65
N LEU A 73 5.25 18.62 4.96
CA LEU A 73 5.45 19.66 5.98
C LEU A 73 5.88 19.09 7.34
N HIS A 74 5.51 17.84 7.64
CA HIS A 74 5.83 17.17 8.89
C HIS A 74 6.98 16.17 8.79
N SER A 75 7.73 16.13 7.69
CA SER A 75 8.83 15.19 7.48
C SER A 75 9.87 15.25 8.60
N GLN A 76 10.31 16.45 8.98
CA GLN A 76 11.27 16.62 10.09
C GLN A 76 10.74 16.05 11.40
N LYS A 77 9.47 16.34 11.73
CA LYS A 77 8.82 15.78 12.93
C LYS A 77 8.79 14.25 12.89
N MET A 78 8.59 13.64 11.72
CA MET A 78 8.62 12.18 11.57
C MET A 78 10.03 11.61 11.81
N TYR A 79 11.08 12.29 11.33
CA TYR A 79 12.46 11.93 11.64
C TYR A 79 12.74 12.01 13.14
N ASP A 80 12.40 13.12 13.79
CA ASP A 80 12.65 13.32 15.22
C ASP A 80 11.96 12.24 16.07
N LEU A 81 10.72 11.87 15.71
CA LEU A 81 9.99 10.78 16.37
C LEU A 81 10.66 9.41 16.12
N ALA A 82 11.15 9.15 14.91
CA ALA A 82 11.83 7.91 14.60
C ALA A 82 13.15 7.76 15.37
N PHE A 83 13.95 8.83 15.49
CA PHE A 83 15.18 8.83 16.27
C PHE A 83 14.90 8.64 17.77
N LYS A 84 13.96 9.40 18.34
CA LYS A 84 13.55 9.21 19.73
C LYS A 84 13.05 7.79 20.00
N PHE A 85 12.32 7.20 19.05
CA PHE A 85 11.89 5.82 19.17
C PHE A 85 13.06 4.83 19.16
N GLN A 86 14.14 5.11 18.42
CA GLN A 86 15.35 4.27 18.42
C GLN A 86 16.15 4.34 19.72
N GLU A 87 16.08 5.46 20.45
CA GLU A 87 16.74 5.63 21.75
C GLU A 87 16.08 4.83 22.88
N ILE A 88 14.83 4.40 22.70
CA ILE A 88 14.12 3.53 23.64
C ILE A 88 14.75 2.14 23.62
N ASP A 89 14.85 1.50 24.78
CA ASP A 89 15.35 0.13 24.89
C ASP A 89 14.55 -0.86 24.03
N GLU A 90 15.23 -1.91 23.57
CA GLU A 90 14.67 -2.83 22.61
C GLU A 90 13.40 -3.53 23.12
N GLN A 91 13.37 -3.93 24.40
CA GLN A 91 12.22 -4.63 24.97
C GLN A 91 10.99 -3.72 25.01
N THR A 92 11.16 -2.46 25.43
CA THR A 92 10.10 -1.46 25.45
C THR A 92 9.64 -1.12 24.04
N ARG A 93 10.53 -0.96 23.05
CA ARG A 93 10.12 -0.74 21.66
C ARG A 93 9.27 -1.87 21.12
N ILE A 94 9.71 -3.13 21.32
CA ILE A 94 8.96 -4.31 20.88
C ILE A 94 7.59 -4.33 21.56
N TRP A 95 7.54 -4.03 22.85
CA TRP A 95 6.28 -3.94 23.58
C TRP A 95 5.35 -2.86 22.99
N ILE A 96 5.86 -1.66 22.71
CA ILE A 96 5.08 -0.58 22.07
C ILE A 96 4.51 -1.03 20.72
N ILE A 97 5.33 -1.66 19.88
CA ILE A 97 4.92 -2.16 18.55
C ILE A 97 3.83 -3.22 18.69
N VAL A 98 4.04 -4.22 19.56
CA VAL A 98 3.10 -5.31 19.78
C VAL A 98 1.78 -4.77 20.35
N ASN A 99 1.85 -3.85 21.31
CA ASN A 99 0.68 -3.23 21.90
C ASN A 99 -0.11 -2.41 20.85
N ALA A 100 0.58 -1.66 19.98
CA ALA A 100 -0.05 -0.92 18.89
C ALA A 100 -0.75 -1.84 17.87
N ILE A 101 -0.17 -3.01 17.58
CA ILE A 101 -0.77 -4.01 16.69
C ILE A 101 -2.01 -4.64 17.34
N LYS A 102 -1.90 -5.06 18.61
CA LYS A 102 -3.01 -5.68 19.36
C LYS A 102 -4.21 -4.75 19.47
N ASN A 103 -3.97 -3.47 19.73
CA ASN A 103 -5.03 -2.47 19.86
C ASN A 103 -5.46 -1.81 18.54
N ARG A 104 -5.03 -2.34 17.38
CA ARG A 104 -5.35 -1.76 16.08
C ARG A 104 -6.85 -1.65 15.83
N ALA A 105 -7.61 -2.71 16.13
CA ALA A 105 -9.06 -2.73 15.90
C ALA A 105 -9.82 -1.71 16.76
N TYR A 106 -9.29 -1.34 17.93
CA TYR A 106 -9.86 -0.30 18.78
C TYR A 106 -9.53 1.11 18.26
N ARG A 107 -8.29 1.33 17.81
CA ARG A 107 -7.85 2.63 17.27
C ARG A 107 -8.48 2.95 15.92
N ASP A 108 -8.59 1.95 15.06
CA ASP A 108 -9.10 2.04 13.69
C ASP A 108 -10.22 1.00 13.50
N PRO A 109 -11.42 1.23 14.05
CA PRO A 109 -12.53 0.31 13.86
C PRO A 109 -12.85 0.19 12.36
N GLU A 110 -13.23 -1.01 11.92
CA GLU A 110 -13.64 -1.21 10.52
C GLU A 110 -14.78 -0.26 10.19
N LYS A 111 -14.56 0.60 9.18
CA LYS A 111 -15.63 1.44 8.66
C LYS A 111 -16.65 0.51 8.02
N VAL A 112 -17.86 0.49 8.58
CA VAL A 112 -19.00 -0.20 7.96
C VAL A 112 -19.27 0.48 6.62
N VAL A 113 -18.78 -0.11 5.53
CA VAL A 113 -19.14 0.32 4.18
C VAL A 113 -20.59 -0.10 3.99
N ARG A 114 -21.51 0.87 3.96
CA ARG A 114 -22.91 0.57 3.69
C ARG A 114 -23.02 0.03 2.27
N LYS A 115 -23.81 -1.02 2.08
CA LYS A 115 -24.00 -1.65 0.76
C LYS A 115 -24.57 -0.66 -0.27
N GLU A 116 -25.16 0.44 0.17
CA GLU A 116 -25.63 1.54 -0.68
C GLU A 116 -24.49 2.36 -1.31
N ASP A 117 -23.29 2.38 -0.73
CA ASP A 117 -22.13 3.17 -1.20
C ASP A 117 -21.29 2.43 -2.27
N VAL A 118 -21.61 1.16 -2.53
CA VAL A 118 -20.96 0.36 -3.58
C VAL A 118 -21.67 0.67 -4.89
N LEU A 119 -21.01 1.44 -5.76
CA LEU A 119 -21.42 1.65 -7.15
C LEU A 119 -21.75 0.29 -7.78
N LYS A 120 -23.03 0.10 -8.12
CA LYS A 120 -23.47 -1.09 -8.85
C LYS A 120 -22.77 -1.08 -10.20
N PRO A 121 -22.22 -2.23 -10.65
CA PRO A 121 -21.65 -2.30 -11.98
C PRO A 121 -22.74 -1.99 -13.00
N ASP A 122 -22.47 -1.04 -13.90
CA ASP A 122 -23.32 -0.78 -15.06
C ASP A 122 -23.44 -2.08 -15.87
N LYS A 123 -24.68 -2.49 -16.14
CA LYS A 123 -25.03 -3.69 -16.90
C LYS A 123 -24.63 -3.57 -18.38
#